data_AF-A0A1H7BDT3-F1
#
_entry.id   AF-A0A1H7BDT3-F1
#
_cell.length_a   1.000
_cell.length_b   1.000
_cell.length_c   1.000
_cell.angle_alpha   90.00
_cell.angle_beta   90.00
_cell.angle_gamma   90.00
#
_symmetry.space_group_name_H-M   'P 1'
#
loop_
_entity.id
_entity.type
_entity.pdbx_description
1 polymer ?
#
loop_
_entity_poly.entity_id
_entity_poly.type
_entity_poly.pdbx_seq_one_letter_code
_entity_poly.pdbx_strand_id
1 'polypeptide(L)'
;MNINEIKSTDDVDISVDIGKLHFENPFILASAPPTSDGNFIRKAFQMGWGGAVIKTIKPDDMKISDVSPRFSVLKDKKGHNIGFENFELVSKQDCSYWSEEIRAIKKEYPNKILIASIMADLSAASWKNLAYKMERAGADALELNFSCPHGMPEQGVGAAIGQSAEIAAMITKWVKEAVELPVIVKLTPNVTDITAIAKNVAAAGADSIAAINTVQCLMGVDLDTLSPMPTVQGQSTYGGYSGYAVKPIGLKCVAQISSAVDVPVYGIGGIGTWQDAIEYIAVGASVVQICTAAMLEGFQIIKPMLVGLKVYMQEKKIEKLSNICGIAAKKMTSHTNLSREYTAKAKLTTSAECIFCQKCLIACNESGYGAIEAVNHKIQIDVDKCDGCSLCSLVCPKQIIVMKTSYYKPTEDLRNIV
;
A
#
# COMPACT_ATOMS: atom_id res chain seq x y z
N MET A 1 25.70 -18.24 -19.10
CA MET A 1 25.56 -18.32 -17.63
C MET A 1 25.77 -19.77 -17.24
N ASN A 2 26.67 -20.02 -16.29
CA ASN A 2 26.94 -21.37 -15.78
C ASN A 2 25.70 -21.86 -15.03
N ILE A 3 25.15 -23.01 -15.42
CA ILE A 3 23.91 -23.58 -14.85
C ILE A 3 24.14 -24.05 -13.39
N ASN A 4 25.40 -24.13 -12.95
CA ASN A 4 25.81 -24.63 -11.64
C ASN A 4 25.91 -23.56 -10.52
N GLU A 5 25.50 -22.30 -10.75
CA GLU A 5 25.53 -21.22 -9.74
C GLU A 5 24.15 -20.67 -9.36
N ILE A 6 23.06 -21.36 -9.73
CA ILE A 6 21.73 -20.98 -9.23
C ILE A 6 21.62 -21.52 -7.79
N LYS A 7 21.95 -20.67 -6.81
CA LYS A 7 21.57 -20.92 -5.40
C LYS A 7 20.09 -21.29 -5.36
N SER A 8 19.74 -22.25 -4.50
CA SER A 8 18.32 -22.55 -4.27
C SER A 8 17.62 -21.25 -3.85
N THR A 9 16.41 -21.00 -4.36
CA THR A 9 15.61 -19.87 -3.89
C THR A 9 15.27 -20.01 -2.40
N ASP A 10 15.40 -21.21 -1.83
CA ASP A 10 15.25 -21.45 -0.39
C ASP A 10 16.31 -20.73 0.45
N ASP A 11 17.51 -20.50 -0.10
CA ASP A 11 18.64 -19.86 0.60
C ASP A 11 18.60 -18.33 0.58
N VAL A 12 17.65 -17.73 -0.16
CA VAL A 12 17.51 -16.26 -0.23
C VAL A 12 16.79 -15.77 1.01
N ASP A 13 17.53 -15.05 1.86
CA ASP A 13 17.00 -14.39 3.04
C ASP A 13 16.14 -13.18 2.63
N ILE A 14 14.86 -13.27 2.94
CA ILE A 14 13.86 -12.21 2.72
C ILE A 14 13.32 -11.66 4.03
N SER A 15 13.96 -11.99 5.15
CA SER A 15 13.56 -11.50 6.46
C SER A 15 13.82 -9.99 6.60
N VAL A 16 13.08 -9.37 7.53
CA VAL A 16 13.17 -7.93 7.80
C VAL A 16 13.14 -7.70 9.31
N ASP A 17 14.13 -6.98 9.81
CA ASP A 17 14.16 -6.50 11.20
C ASP A 17 13.66 -5.05 11.27
N ILE A 18 12.72 -4.77 12.17
CA ILE A 18 12.22 -3.43 12.48
C ILE A 18 12.26 -3.24 14.00
N GLY A 19 13.28 -2.54 14.48
CA GLY A 19 13.48 -2.35 15.92
C GLY A 19 13.62 -3.70 16.63
N LYS A 20 12.64 -4.04 17.50
CA LYS A 20 12.61 -5.32 18.24
C LYS A 20 11.86 -6.43 17.50
N LEU A 21 11.28 -6.15 16.33
CA LEU A 21 10.44 -7.09 15.58
C LEU A 21 11.25 -7.77 14.48
N HIS A 22 11.20 -9.10 14.43
CA HIS A 22 11.78 -9.90 13.36
C HIS A 22 10.68 -10.51 12.50
N PHE A 23 10.60 -10.10 11.24
CA PHE A 23 9.67 -10.65 10.26
C PHE A 23 10.38 -11.68 9.38
N GLU A 24 9.84 -12.89 9.28
CA GLU A 24 10.37 -13.93 8.38
C GLU A 24 10.32 -13.53 6.89
N ASN A 25 9.41 -12.62 6.54
CA ASN A 25 9.26 -12.02 5.21
C ASN A 25 8.46 -10.71 5.31
N PRO A 26 8.50 -9.80 4.31
CA PRO A 26 7.91 -8.47 4.44
C PRO A 26 6.38 -8.43 4.29
N PHE A 27 5.70 -9.56 4.12
CA PHE A 27 4.28 -9.60 3.78
C PHE A 27 3.41 -9.83 5.01
N ILE A 28 2.58 -8.83 5.32
CA ILE A 28 1.73 -8.79 6.51
C ILE A 28 0.26 -8.65 6.09
N LEU A 29 -0.66 -9.36 6.74
CA LEU A 29 -2.09 -9.06 6.54
C LEU A 29 -2.46 -7.75 7.25
N ALA A 30 -3.12 -6.82 6.55
CA ALA A 30 -3.55 -5.56 7.16
C ALA A 30 -4.79 -5.76 8.07
N SER A 31 -4.98 -4.85 9.04
CA SER A 31 -6.17 -4.80 9.91
C SER A 31 -7.44 -4.55 9.09
N ALA A 32 -8.18 -5.60 8.75
CA ALA A 32 -9.28 -5.58 7.79
C ALA A 32 -10.12 -6.89 7.88
N PRO A 33 -11.15 -7.14 7.03
CA PRO A 33 -11.91 -8.40 7.07
C PRO A 33 -11.06 -9.68 7.09
N PRO A 34 -9.93 -9.79 6.34
CA PRO A 34 -9.00 -10.91 6.43
C PRO A 34 -8.49 -11.29 7.82
N THR A 35 -8.51 -10.35 8.78
CA THR A 35 -8.00 -10.53 10.15
C THR A 35 -9.09 -10.28 11.21
N SER A 36 -10.35 -10.48 10.84
CA SER A 36 -11.51 -10.31 11.73
C SER A 36 -11.80 -11.49 12.65
N ASP A 37 -11.12 -12.62 12.44
CA ASP A 37 -11.24 -13.85 13.23
C ASP A 37 -9.85 -14.49 13.43
N GLY A 38 -9.56 -14.98 14.63
CA GLY A 38 -8.28 -15.62 14.93
C GLY A 38 -7.98 -16.85 14.06
N ASN A 39 -8.99 -17.60 13.62
CA ASN A 39 -8.81 -18.72 12.69
C ASN A 39 -8.31 -18.27 11.31
N PHE A 40 -8.74 -17.10 10.84
CA PHE A 40 -8.23 -16.55 9.59
C PHE A 40 -6.75 -16.20 9.70
N ILE A 41 -6.34 -15.63 10.83
CA ILE A 41 -4.93 -15.31 11.12
C ILE A 41 -4.10 -16.59 11.17
N ARG A 42 -4.54 -17.63 11.91
CA ARG A 42 -3.87 -18.94 11.94
C ARG A 42 -3.70 -19.53 10.54
N LYS A 43 -4.77 -19.50 9.73
CA LYS A 43 -4.73 -20.00 8.33
C LYS A 43 -3.72 -19.23 7.49
N ALA A 44 -3.62 -17.92 7.65
CA ALA A 44 -2.62 -17.12 6.97
C ALA A 44 -1.19 -17.48 7.42
N PHE A 45 -0.95 -17.63 8.72
CA PHE A 45 0.36 -18.04 9.25
C PHE A 45 0.79 -19.42 8.73
N GLN A 46 -0.12 -20.39 8.66
CA GLN A 46 0.13 -21.69 8.05
C GLN A 46 0.51 -21.61 6.56
N MET A 47 0.05 -20.58 5.85
CA MET A 47 0.38 -20.37 4.43
C MET A 47 1.68 -19.62 4.20
N GLY A 48 2.33 -19.11 5.25
CA GLY A 48 3.65 -18.46 5.16
C GLY A 48 3.63 -16.94 5.28
N TRP A 49 2.52 -16.31 5.66
CA TRP A 49 2.48 -14.87 5.95
C TRP A 49 3.46 -14.53 7.09
N GLY A 50 4.23 -13.45 6.93
CA GLY A 50 5.24 -13.01 7.90
C GLY A 50 4.65 -12.37 9.16
N GLY A 51 3.46 -11.80 9.03
CA GLY A 51 2.70 -11.27 10.16
C GLY A 51 1.25 -10.95 9.83
N ALA A 52 0.49 -10.54 10.84
CA ALA A 52 -0.88 -10.07 10.68
C ALA A 52 -1.17 -8.93 11.66
N VAL A 53 -1.94 -7.95 11.20
CA VAL A 53 -2.53 -6.92 12.05
C VAL A 53 -3.98 -7.29 12.29
N ILE A 54 -4.34 -7.49 13.56
CA ILE A 54 -5.71 -7.85 13.98
C ILE A 54 -6.68 -6.75 13.57
N LYS A 55 -7.91 -7.11 13.17
CA LYS A 55 -8.97 -6.13 12.92
C LYS A 55 -9.15 -5.24 14.16
N THR A 56 -9.08 -3.92 13.96
CA THR A 56 -9.10 -2.88 15.01
C THR A 56 -9.98 -3.24 16.21
N ILE A 57 -9.37 -3.33 17.38
CA ILE A 57 -10.00 -3.62 18.66
C ILE A 57 -10.41 -2.29 19.30
N LYS A 58 -11.57 -2.28 19.95
CA LYS A 58 -12.12 -1.11 20.65
C LYS A 58 -12.47 -1.48 22.10
N PRO A 59 -12.58 -0.50 23.01
CA PRO A 59 -13.20 -0.73 24.31
C PRO A 59 -14.59 -1.36 24.18
N ASP A 60 -14.97 -2.22 25.12
CA ASP A 60 -16.21 -3.00 25.06
C ASP A 60 -17.46 -2.13 25.28
N ASP A 61 -17.32 -1.04 26.03
CA ASP A 61 -18.34 -0.02 26.26
C ASP A 61 -18.57 0.90 25.06
N MET A 62 -17.63 0.94 24.11
CA MET A 62 -17.78 1.66 22.85
C MET A 62 -18.75 0.92 21.92
N LYS A 63 -20.01 1.36 21.92
CA LYS A 63 -21.09 0.77 21.11
C LYS A 63 -20.96 1.18 19.65
N ILE A 64 -20.46 0.27 18.83
CA ILE A 64 -20.31 0.45 17.38
C ILE A 64 -20.93 -0.76 16.68
N SER A 65 -21.79 -0.52 15.70
CA SER A 65 -22.48 -1.54 14.92
C SER A 65 -22.41 -1.23 13.44
N ASP A 66 -22.02 -2.23 12.64
CA ASP A 66 -22.03 -2.13 11.18
C ASP A 66 -23.46 -2.02 10.64
N VAL A 67 -23.59 -1.32 9.50
CA VAL A 67 -24.75 -1.40 8.63
C VAL A 67 -24.63 -2.57 7.64
N SER A 68 -25.72 -2.88 6.92
CA SER A 68 -25.74 -3.93 5.89
C SER A 68 -26.70 -3.56 4.75
N PRO A 69 -26.28 -3.71 3.47
CA PRO A 69 -24.92 -4.05 3.01
C PRO A 69 -23.93 -2.91 3.26
N ARG A 70 -22.62 -3.22 3.24
CA ARG A 70 -21.56 -2.25 3.55
C ARG A 70 -20.33 -2.32 2.64
N PHE A 71 -20.44 -3.03 1.52
CA PHE A 71 -19.40 -3.13 0.51
C PHE A 71 -19.98 -2.83 -0.86
N SER A 72 -19.21 -2.14 -1.70
CA SER A 72 -19.42 -2.07 -3.14
C SER A 72 -18.09 -2.20 -3.86
N VAL A 73 -18.12 -2.47 -5.15
CA VAL A 73 -16.94 -2.89 -5.91
C VAL A 73 -16.74 -2.05 -7.15
N LEU A 74 -15.50 -1.64 -7.39
CA LEU A 74 -15.08 -1.06 -8.66
C LEU A 74 -14.62 -2.19 -9.57
N LYS A 75 -15.12 -2.20 -10.81
CA LYS A 75 -14.75 -3.19 -11.81
C LYS A 75 -13.94 -2.56 -12.94
N ASP A 76 -13.02 -3.34 -13.53
CA ASP A 76 -12.35 -2.96 -14.76
C ASP A 76 -13.29 -3.08 -15.98
N LYS A 77 -12.80 -2.68 -17.16
CA LYS A 77 -13.56 -2.78 -18.43
C LYS A 77 -13.91 -4.20 -18.85
N LYS A 78 -13.29 -5.23 -18.25
CA LYS A 78 -13.55 -6.65 -18.49
C LYS A 78 -14.47 -7.26 -17.41
N GLY A 79 -14.90 -6.46 -16.43
CA GLY A 79 -15.78 -6.89 -15.34
C GLY A 79 -15.05 -7.51 -14.15
N HIS A 80 -13.71 -7.48 -14.10
CA HIS A 80 -12.96 -7.97 -12.94
C HIS A 80 -13.02 -6.96 -11.80
N ASN A 81 -13.15 -7.46 -10.58
CA ASN A 81 -13.12 -6.62 -9.37
C ASN A 81 -11.69 -6.10 -9.16
N ILE A 82 -11.52 -4.78 -9.07
CA ILE A 82 -10.19 -4.15 -8.87
C ILE A 82 -10.05 -3.45 -7.52
N GLY A 83 -11.16 -3.22 -6.82
CA GLY A 83 -11.15 -2.62 -5.49
C GLY A 83 -12.54 -2.54 -4.88
N PHE A 84 -12.58 -2.27 -3.58
CA PHE A 84 -13.81 -2.18 -2.81
C PHE A 84 -13.93 -0.82 -2.13
N GLU A 85 -15.13 -0.27 -2.12
CA GLU A 85 -15.58 0.69 -1.13
C GLU A 85 -16.17 -0.08 0.05
N ASN A 86 -15.92 0.38 1.27
CA ASN A 86 -16.52 -0.19 2.46
C ASN A 86 -16.94 0.84 3.51
N PHE A 87 -18.03 0.55 4.22
CA PHE A 87 -18.49 1.24 5.43
C PHE A 87 -18.23 0.41 6.69
N GLU A 88 -17.30 -0.55 6.62
CA GLU A 88 -17.05 -1.43 7.73
C GLU A 88 -16.28 -0.71 8.83
N LEU A 89 -16.73 -0.91 10.07
CA LEU A 89 -16.17 -0.26 11.23
C LEU A 89 -15.06 -1.13 11.83
N VAL A 90 -15.01 -1.22 13.15
CA VAL A 90 -14.01 -1.96 13.93
C VAL A 90 -14.41 -3.41 14.14
N SER A 91 -13.61 -4.16 14.91
CA SER A 91 -13.92 -5.55 15.23
C SER A 91 -15.26 -5.68 15.96
N LYS A 92 -15.99 -6.75 15.64
CA LYS A 92 -17.24 -7.14 16.31
C LYS A 92 -16.99 -7.93 17.59
N GLN A 93 -15.80 -8.48 17.73
CA GLN A 93 -15.40 -9.24 18.90
C GLN A 93 -14.97 -8.28 20.02
N ASP A 94 -15.16 -8.71 21.26
CA ASP A 94 -14.78 -7.94 22.43
C ASP A 94 -13.28 -8.07 22.77
N CYS A 95 -12.84 -7.28 23.73
CA CYS A 95 -11.46 -7.30 24.21
C CYS A 95 -11.05 -8.66 24.79
N SER A 96 -11.99 -9.40 25.40
CA SER A 96 -11.70 -10.68 26.05
C SER A 96 -11.38 -11.76 25.02
N TYR A 97 -12.20 -11.85 23.96
CA TYR A 97 -11.95 -12.70 22.80
C TYR A 97 -10.56 -12.44 22.22
N TRP A 98 -10.23 -11.18 21.91
CA TRP A 98 -8.92 -10.89 21.30
C TRP A 98 -7.77 -11.13 22.26
N SER A 99 -7.94 -10.89 23.56
CA SER A 99 -6.90 -11.17 24.55
C SER A 99 -6.60 -12.67 24.64
N GLU A 100 -7.62 -13.52 24.57
CA GLU A 100 -7.47 -14.97 24.54
C GLU A 100 -6.87 -15.46 23.22
N GLU A 101 -7.35 -14.94 22.09
CA GLU A 101 -6.87 -15.29 20.76
C GLU A 101 -5.41 -14.88 20.54
N ILE A 102 -5.01 -13.67 20.95
CA ILE A 102 -3.61 -13.22 20.89
C ILE A 102 -2.72 -14.21 21.66
N ARG A 103 -3.10 -14.56 22.89
CA ARG A 103 -2.35 -15.48 23.74
C ARG A 103 -2.22 -16.86 23.09
N ALA A 104 -3.32 -17.38 22.53
CA ALA A 104 -3.34 -18.68 21.87
C ALA A 104 -2.48 -18.67 20.59
N ILE A 105 -2.68 -17.69 19.70
CA ILE A 105 -1.95 -17.56 18.45
C ILE A 105 -0.45 -17.40 18.71
N LYS A 106 -0.04 -16.60 19.69
CA LYS A 106 1.38 -16.43 20.02
C LYS A 106 2.01 -17.67 20.66
N LYS A 107 1.23 -18.49 21.36
CA LYS A 107 1.67 -19.81 21.83
C LYS A 107 1.86 -20.80 20.67
N GLU A 108 0.95 -20.78 19.70
CA GLU A 108 0.98 -21.65 18.52
C GLU A 108 2.04 -21.23 17.50
N TYR A 109 2.25 -19.92 17.33
CA TYR A 109 3.13 -19.31 16.33
C TYR A 109 4.05 -18.26 16.97
N PRO A 110 5.02 -18.66 17.81
CA PRO A 110 5.84 -17.72 18.58
C PRO A 110 6.66 -16.78 17.69
N ASN A 111 7.10 -17.25 16.52
CA ASN A 111 7.93 -16.48 15.58
C ASN A 111 7.14 -15.57 14.63
N LYS A 112 5.80 -15.73 14.55
CA LYS A 112 4.96 -14.91 13.67
C LYS A 112 4.62 -13.60 14.35
N ILE A 113 4.73 -12.49 13.64
CA ILE A 113 4.41 -11.18 14.19
C ILE A 113 2.90 -10.95 14.19
N LEU A 114 2.34 -10.70 15.38
CA LEU A 114 0.94 -10.40 15.61
C LEU A 114 0.79 -9.01 16.22
N ILE A 115 0.22 -8.10 15.44
CA ILE A 115 0.07 -6.69 15.79
C ILE A 115 -1.39 -6.43 16.19
N ALA A 116 -1.61 -5.88 17.38
CA ALA A 116 -2.95 -5.49 17.81
C ALA A 116 -3.28 -4.08 17.30
N SER A 117 -4.14 -3.98 16.29
CA SER A 117 -4.71 -2.68 15.90
C SER A 117 -5.71 -2.26 16.97
N ILE A 118 -5.59 -1.04 17.48
CA ILE A 118 -6.45 -0.52 18.54
C ILE A 118 -7.00 0.87 18.19
N MET A 119 -8.19 1.16 18.70
CA MET A 119 -8.84 2.46 18.61
C MET A 119 -9.72 2.69 19.82
N ALA A 120 -9.69 3.91 20.37
CA ALA A 120 -10.58 4.33 21.45
C ALA A 120 -11.10 5.75 21.21
N ASP A 121 -12.02 6.18 22.07
CA ASP A 121 -12.46 7.56 22.18
C ASP A 121 -11.31 8.51 22.57
N LEU A 122 -11.56 9.82 22.56
CA LEU A 122 -10.55 10.81 22.93
C LEU A 122 -10.36 10.88 24.47
N SER A 123 -9.90 9.76 25.03
CA SER A 123 -9.71 9.53 26.46
C SER A 123 -8.38 8.83 26.68
N ALA A 124 -7.46 9.50 27.39
CA ALA A 124 -6.17 8.91 27.73
C ALA A 124 -6.34 7.59 28.50
N ALA A 125 -7.30 7.52 29.41
CA ALA A 125 -7.57 6.29 30.17
C ALA A 125 -7.99 5.13 29.26
N SER A 126 -8.86 5.38 28.27
CA SER A 126 -9.32 4.34 27.35
C SER A 126 -8.19 3.79 26.49
N TRP A 127 -7.35 4.67 25.91
CA TRP A 127 -6.19 4.27 25.11
C TRP A 127 -5.17 3.49 25.93
N LYS A 128 -4.79 4.00 27.12
CA LYS A 128 -3.81 3.36 28.00
C LYS A 128 -4.30 1.98 28.47
N ASN A 129 -5.56 1.87 28.89
CA ASN A 129 -6.15 0.61 29.33
C ASN A 129 -6.21 -0.43 28.22
N LEU A 130 -6.63 -0.04 27.01
CA LEU A 130 -6.71 -0.96 25.87
C LEU A 130 -5.31 -1.42 25.43
N ALA A 131 -4.35 -0.50 25.35
CA ALA A 131 -2.95 -0.82 25.04
C ALA A 131 -2.36 -1.82 26.05
N TYR A 132 -2.55 -1.57 27.35
CA TYR A 132 -2.06 -2.45 28.41
C TYR A 132 -2.68 -3.85 28.34
N LYS A 133 -3.98 -3.97 28.04
CA LYS A 133 -4.64 -5.27 27.84
C LYS A 133 -4.00 -6.05 26.69
N MET A 134 -3.74 -5.40 25.55
CA MET A 134 -3.17 -6.06 24.37
C MET A 134 -1.71 -6.46 24.58
N GLU A 135 -0.91 -5.63 25.25
CA GLU A 135 0.44 -5.99 25.69
C GLU A 135 0.40 -7.21 26.62
N ARG A 136 -0.54 -7.23 27.58
CA ARG A 136 -0.65 -8.35 28.51
C ARG A 136 -1.17 -9.63 27.89
N ALA A 137 -1.92 -9.53 26.80
CA ALA A 137 -2.31 -10.67 25.98
C ALA A 137 -1.12 -11.29 25.23
N GLY A 138 -0.07 -10.50 24.98
CA GLY A 138 1.17 -10.95 24.32
C GLY A 138 1.31 -10.47 22.88
N ALA A 139 0.62 -9.40 22.46
CA ALA A 139 0.84 -8.81 21.14
C ALA A 139 2.30 -8.37 20.98
N ASP A 140 2.85 -8.49 19.77
CA ASP A 140 4.25 -8.11 19.51
C ASP A 140 4.40 -6.59 19.32
N ALA A 141 3.34 -5.92 18.87
CA ALA A 141 3.27 -4.48 18.68
C ALA A 141 1.81 -4.00 18.70
N LEU A 142 1.63 -2.67 18.80
CA LEU A 142 0.33 -2.01 18.66
C LEU A 142 0.29 -1.22 17.35
N GLU A 143 -0.83 -1.27 16.63
CA GLU A 143 -1.13 -0.35 15.53
C GLU A 143 -2.23 0.63 15.99
N LEU A 144 -1.93 1.93 16.05
CA LEU A 144 -2.92 2.94 16.41
C LEU A 144 -3.69 3.34 15.15
N ASN A 145 -4.97 2.94 15.09
CA ASN A 145 -5.80 3.24 13.94
C ASN A 145 -6.47 4.61 14.10
N PHE A 146 -5.82 5.65 13.59
CA PHE A 146 -6.36 7.02 13.57
C PHE A 146 -7.21 7.32 12.34
N SER A 147 -7.62 6.31 11.58
CA SER A 147 -7.87 6.51 10.16
C SER A 147 -9.17 5.91 9.64
N CYS A 148 -10.07 5.43 10.51
CA CYS A 148 -11.40 4.97 10.08
C CYS A 148 -12.17 6.16 9.44
N PRO A 149 -12.37 6.19 8.11
CA PRO A 149 -12.81 7.41 7.44
C PRO A 149 -14.33 7.60 7.42
N HIS A 150 -15.08 6.63 7.96
CA HIS A 150 -16.54 6.54 7.83
C HIS A 150 -17.19 6.12 9.14
N GLY A 151 -18.42 6.61 9.40
CA GLY A 151 -19.22 6.34 10.61
C GLY A 151 -18.66 6.89 11.93
N MET A 152 -17.41 7.34 11.92
CA MET A 152 -16.61 7.72 13.07
C MET A 152 -16.23 9.21 13.10
N PRO A 153 -16.01 9.90 11.95
CA PRO A 153 -15.75 11.35 11.95
C PRO A 153 -16.90 12.16 12.57
N GLU A 154 -18.14 11.71 12.38
CA GLU A 154 -19.34 12.33 13.00
C GLU A 154 -19.30 12.27 14.54
N GLN A 155 -18.54 11.34 15.10
CA GLN A 155 -18.32 11.16 16.54
C GLN A 155 -16.96 11.70 17.01
N GLY A 156 -16.22 12.41 16.14
CA GLY A 156 -14.91 12.99 16.47
C GLY A 156 -13.76 11.98 16.62
N VAL A 157 -13.95 10.74 16.15
CA VAL A 157 -12.96 9.65 16.25
C VAL A 157 -12.59 9.10 14.86
N GLY A 158 -11.61 8.19 14.78
CA GLY A 158 -11.12 7.70 13.49
C GLY A 158 -10.46 8.83 12.68
N ALA A 159 -10.83 9.02 11.40
CA ALA A 159 -10.18 10.00 10.53
C ALA A 159 -10.22 11.45 11.03
N ALA A 160 -11.16 11.83 11.91
CA ALA A 160 -11.12 13.13 12.59
C ALA A 160 -9.85 13.31 13.45
N ILE A 161 -9.39 12.22 14.09
CA ILE A 161 -8.11 12.17 14.81
C ILE A 161 -6.96 12.18 13.79
N GLY A 162 -7.02 11.32 12.77
CA GLY A 162 -5.96 11.16 11.76
C GLY A 162 -5.71 12.39 10.89
N GLN A 163 -6.64 13.34 10.85
CA GLN A 163 -6.49 14.61 10.14
C GLN A 163 -5.89 15.73 11.00
N SER A 164 -5.72 15.51 12.31
CA SER A 164 -5.08 16.45 13.23
C SER A 164 -3.73 15.92 13.70
N ALA A 165 -2.64 16.58 13.27
CA ALA A 165 -1.29 16.23 13.69
C ALA A 165 -1.11 16.30 15.21
N GLU A 166 -1.73 17.28 15.87
CA GLU A 166 -1.67 17.50 17.31
C GLU A 166 -2.37 16.38 18.09
N ILE A 167 -3.59 16.02 17.69
CA ILE A 167 -4.36 14.95 18.36
C ILE A 167 -3.68 13.60 18.15
N ALA A 168 -3.22 13.32 16.93
CA ALA A 168 -2.48 12.10 16.62
C ALA A 168 -1.21 11.96 17.47
N ALA A 169 -0.42 13.03 17.60
CA ALA A 169 0.77 13.05 18.45
C ALA A 169 0.43 12.86 19.94
N MET A 170 -0.60 13.54 20.43
CA MET A 170 -1.06 13.42 21.82
C MET A 170 -1.43 11.98 22.18
N ILE A 171 -2.25 11.33 21.35
CA ILE A 171 -2.65 9.93 21.59
C ILE A 171 -1.45 8.98 21.49
N THR A 172 -0.56 9.21 20.51
CA THR A 172 0.68 8.43 20.38
C THR A 172 1.48 8.49 21.67
N LYS A 173 1.67 9.69 22.23
CA LYS A 173 2.37 9.88 23.51
C LYS A 173 1.68 9.14 24.65
N TRP A 174 0.35 9.22 24.76
CA TRP A 174 -0.38 8.50 25.81
C TRP A 174 -0.15 7.00 25.75
N VAL A 175 -0.17 6.39 24.56
CA VAL A 175 0.07 4.96 24.43
C VAL A 175 1.52 4.62 24.74
N LYS A 176 2.48 5.40 24.24
CA LYS A 176 3.91 5.20 24.54
C LYS A 176 4.25 5.31 26.03
N GLU A 177 3.50 6.09 26.80
CA GLU A 177 3.65 6.17 28.26
C GLU A 177 3.08 4.95 29.01
N ALA A 178 2.28 4.12 28.36
CA ALA A 178 1.53 3.05 29.01
C ALA A 178 2.06 1.64 28.71
N VAL A 179 2.84 1.45 27.65
CA VAL A 179 3.35 0.15 27.21
C VAL A 179 4.79 0.23 26.72
N GLU A 180 5.49 -0.89 26.77
CA GLU A 180 6.86 -1.05 26.26
C GLU A 180 6.88 -1.62 24.83
N LEU A 181 5.73 -2.06 24.34
CA LEU A 181 5.57 -2.53 22.95
C LEU A 181 5.91 -1.43 21.93
N PRO A 182 6.46 -1.83 20.76
CA PRO A 182 6.51 -0.96 19.60
C PRO A 182 5.10 -0.46 19.23
N VAL A 183 4.99 0.84 18.96
CA VAL A 183 3.76 1.51 18.54
C VAL A 183 3.90 1.99 17.10
N ILE A 184 3.05 1.44 16.25
CA ILE A 184 2.92 1.77 14.84
C ILE A 184 1.73 2.72 14.67
N VAL A 185 1.92 3.88 14.06
CA VAL A 185 0.82 4.83 13.85
C VAL A 185 0.31 4.75 12.42
N LYS A 186 -0.97 4.41 12.23
CA LYS A 186 -1.57 4.24 10.90
C LYS A 186 -2.26 5.51 10.40
N LEU A 187 -1.69 6.07 9.33
CA LEU A 187 -2.10 7.37 8.78
C LEU A 187 -3.13 7.26 7.66
N THR A 188 -3.98 8.27 7.59
CA THR A 188 -5.01 8.42 6.55
C THR A 188 -4.43 9.18 5.37
N PRO A 189 -4.76 8.81 4.12
CA PRO A 189 -4.35 9.59 2.94
C PRO A 189 -5.23 10.83 2.73
N ASN A 190 -6.33 10.97 3.47
CA ASN A 190 -7.36 12.00 3.29
C ASN A 190 -6.96 13.31 4.00
N VAL A 191 -5.76 13.81 3.70
CA VAL A 191 -5.12 15.00 4.28
C VAL A 191 -4.35 15.76 3.21
N THR A 192 -4.18 17.07 3.40
CA THR A 192 -3.40 17.91 2.49
C THR A 192 -1.91 17.57 2.56
N ASP A 193 -1.36 17.45 3.77
CA ASP A 193 0.05 17.14 4.00
C ASP A 193 0.19 16.02 5.03
N ILE A 194 0.44 14.80 4.53
CA ILE A 194 0.67 13.63 5.38
C ILE A 194 2.01 13.70 6.14
N THR A 195 2.98 14.48 5.64
CA THR A 195 4.30 14.60 6.26
C THR A 195 4.25 15.37 7.58
N ALA A 196 3.37 16.37 7.68
CA ALA A 196 3.14 17.11 8.92
C ALA A 196 2.68 16.17 10.05
N ILE A 197 1.73 15.29 9.78
CA ILE A 197 1.23 14.33 10.77
C ILE A 197 2.31 13.30 11.09
N ALA A 198 3.00 12.77 10.07
CA ALA A 198 4.08 11.81 10.25
C ALA A 198 5.18 12.33 11.19
N LYS A 199 5.65 13.57 10.99
CA LYS A 199 6.65 14.22 11.84
C LYS A 199 6.18 14.36 13.28
N ASN A 200 4.92 14.74 13.48
CA ASN A 200 4.35 14.95 14.82
C ASN A 200 4.22 13.63 15.59
N VAL A 201 3.74 12.56 14.95
CA VAL A 201 3.62 11.24 15.61
C VAL A 201 4.98 10.59 15.86
N ALA A 202 5.94 10.77 14.95
CA ALA A 202 7.32 10.35 15.18
C ALA A 202 7.95 11.09 16.37
N ALA A 203 7.80 12.43 16.43
CA ALA A 203 8.27 13.23 17.56
C ALA A 203 7.57 12.88 18.89
N ALA A 204 6.34 12.38 18.84
CA ALA A 204 5.60 11.87 20.00
C ALA A 204 6.04 10.46 20.45
N GLY A 205 6.97 9.84 19.74
CA GLY A 205 7.57 8.56 20.11
C GLY A 205 7.01 7.33 19.38
N ALA A 206 6.29 7.50 18.26
CA ALA A 206 5.94 6.37 17.40
C ALA A 206 7.21 5.63 16.96
N ASP A 207 7.23 4.29 17.09
CA ASP A 207 8.37 3.46 16.68
C ASP A 207 8.36 3.21 15.17
N SER A 208 7.19 3.32 14.53
CA SER A 208 7.01 3.15 13.09
C SER A 208 5.70 3.80 12.61
N ILE A 209 5.57 3.99 11.30
CA ILE A 209 4.38 4.57 10.68
C ILE A 209 3.82 3.59 9.66
N ALA A 210 2.51 3.36 9.67
CA ALA A 210 1.81 2.60 8.63
C ALA A 210 1.06 3.53 7.69
N ALA A 211 1.29 3.40 6.39
CA ALA A 211 0.70 4.27 5.39
C ALA A 211 0.36 3.51 4.09
N ILE A 212 -0.87 3.54 3.58
CA ILE A 212 -2.02 4.37 3.98
C ILE A 212 -3.25 3.55 4.37
N ASN A 213 -4.16 4.16 5.13
CA ASN A 213 -5.53 3.68 5.22
C ASN A 213 -6.31 3.94 3.91
N THR A 214 -7.59 3.58 3.85
CA THR A 214 -8.43 3.74 2.65
C THR A 214 -8.61 5.20 2.24
N VAL A 215 -8.76 5.42 0.94
CA VAL A 215 -9.07 6.72 0.34
C VAL A 215 -10.57 6.94 0.35
N GLN A 216 -11.05 8.09 0.81
CA GLN A 216 -12.49 8.39 0.83
C GLN A 216 -13.05 8.43 -0.61
N CYS A 217 -14.18 7.78 -0.84
CA CYS A 217 -14.82 7.71 -2.15
C CYS A 217 -16.35 7.66 -2.06
N LEU A 218 -16.97 7.62 -3.24
CA LEU A 218 -18.31 7.12 -3.51
C LEU A 218 -18.17 6.12 -4.67
N MET A 219 -18.57 4.86 -4.50
CA MET A 219 -18.32 3.83 -5.51
C MET A 219 -19.10 4.05 -6.80
N GLY A 220 -20.34 4.52 -6.68
CA GLY A 220 -21.20 4.75 -7.83
C GLY A 220 -22.64 4.99 -7.42
N VAL A 221 -23.49 5.06 -8.45
CA VAL A 221 -24.92 5.29 -8.32
C VAL A 221 -25.64 4.21 -9.11
N ASP A 222 -26.64 3.59 -8.49
CA ASP A 222 -27.57 2.69 -9.16
C ASP A 222 -28.42 3.51 -10.16
N LEU A 223 -28.42 3.12 -11.44
CA LEU A 223 -29.01 3.95 -12.50
C LEU A 223 -30.54 3.90 -12.54
N ASP A 224 -31.16 2.90 -11.92
CA ASP A 224 -32.62 2.76 -11.89
C ASP A 224 -33.22 3.56 -10.73
N THR A 225 -32.56 3.53 -9.58
CA THR A 225 -33.04 4.16 -8.34
C THR A 225 -32.38 5.50 -8.04
N LEU A 226 -31.30 5.84 -8.75
CA LEU A 226 -30.39 6.95 -8.45
C LEU A 226 -29.81 6.92 -7.03
N SER A 227 -29.85 5.75 -6.38
CA SER A 227 -29.30 5.58 -5.04
C SER A 227 -27.78 5.39 -5.10
N PRO A 228 -27.02 6.07 -4.22
CA PRO A 228 -25.59 5.79 -4.05
C PRO A 228 -25.33 4.36 -3.59
N MET A 229 -24.21 3.78 -4.02
CA MET A 229 -23.79 2.42 -3.67
C MET A 229 -22.56 2.45 -2.74
N PRO A 230 -22.48 1.58 -1.71
CA PRO A 230 -23.52 0.65 -1.28
C PRO A 230 -24.71 1.39 -0.66
N THR A 231 -25.92 0.86 -0.86
CA THR A 231 -27.15 1.44 -0.34
C THR A 231 -27.65 0.71 0.90
N VAL A 232 -28.08 1.46 1.91
CA VAL A 232 -28.74 0.99 3.12
C VAL A 232 -30.09 1.70 3.19
N GLN A 233 -31.18 0.97 2.92
CA GLN A 233 -32.54 1.54 2.88
C GLN A 233 -32.67 2.77 1.96
N GLY A 234 -31.99 2.77 0.81
CA GLY A 234 -32.01 3.88 -0.15
C GLY A 234 -31.04 5.03 0.18
N GLN A 235 -30.33 4.95 1.30
CA GLN A 235 -29.35 5.96 1.73
C GLN A 235 -27.93 5.41 1.67
N SER A 236 -26.95 6.30 1.63
CA SER A 236 -25.54 5.94 1.68
C SER A 236 -24.72 7.08 2.28
N THR A 237 -23.45 6.83 2.51
CA THR A 237 -22.46 7.81 2.94
C THR A 237 -21.17 7.57 2.17
N TYR A 238 -20.17 8.44 2.33
CA TYR A 238 -18.86 8.17 1.75
C TYR A 238 -18.24 6.92 2.40
N GLY A 239 -17.47 6.18 1.62
CA GLY A 239 -16.83 4.94 2.05
C GLY A 239 -15.35 4.89 1.70
N GLY A 240 -14.70 3.84 2.20
CA GLY A 240 -13.26 3.69 2.11
C GLY A 240 -12.87 2.86 0.92
N TYR A 241 -12.30 3.50 -0.10
CA TYR A 241 -11.74 2.80 -1.24
C TYR A 241 -10.44 2.10 -0.88
N SER A 242 -10.40 0.81 -1.19
CA SER A 242 -9.25 -0.08 -1.12
C SER A 242 -9.10 -0.82 -2.45
N GLY A 243 -7.89 -1.24 -2.79
CA GLY A 243 -7.64 -2.03 -4.00
C GLY A 243 -6.57 -1.41 -4.89
N TYR A 244 -6.42 -1.98 -6.08
CA TYR A 244 -5.26 -1.70 -6.94
C TYR A 244 -5.16 -0.22 -7.35
N ALA A 245 -6.29 0.46 -7.55
CA ALA A 245 -6.29 1.87 -7.92
C ALA A 245 -5.77 2.81 -6.80
N VAL A 246 -5.62 2.33 -5.55
CA VAL A 246 -4.98 3.08 -4.46
C VAL A 246 -3.44 3.09 -4.59
N LYS A 247 -2.84 2.13 -5.30
CA LYS A 247 -1.39 1.92 -5.33
C LYS A 247 -0.59 3.20 -5.63
N PRO A 248 -0.92 4.03 -6.65
CA PRO A 248 -0.17 5.26 -6.90
C PRO A 248 -0.25 6.29 -5.76
N ILE A 249 -1.39 6.35 -5.05
CA ILE A 249 -1.59 7.24 -3.90
C ILE A 249 -0.75 6.74 -2.72
N GLY A 250 -0.78 5.43 -2.44
CA GLY A 250 0.01 4.83 -1.37
C GLY A 250 1.52 4.96 -1.60
N LEU A 251 2.01 4.72 -2.83
CA LEU A 251 3.42 4.95 -3.19
C LEU A 251 3.85 6.40 -2.94
N LYS A 252 3.03 7.38 -3.36
CA LYS A 252 3.29 8.81 -3.09
C LYS A 252 3.40 9.08 -1.59
N CYS A 253 2.42 8.62 -0.80
CA CYS A 253 2.39 8.84 0.63
C CYS A 253 3.58 8.20 1.35
N VAL A 254 3.93 6.95 1.02
CA VAL A 254 5.09 6.27 1.60
C VAL A 254 6.39 7.01 1.24
N ALA A 255 6.57 7.42 -0.02
CA ALA A 255 7.75 8.19 -0.44
C ALA A 255 7.89 9.52 0.33
N GLN A 256 6.77 10.22 0.53
CA GLN A 256 6.75 11.48 1.27
C GLN A 256 7.07 11.27 2.75
N ILE A 257 6.51 10.24 3.39
CA ILE A 257 6.75 9.93 4.79
C ILE A 257 8.19 9.47 5.01
N SER A 258 8.68 8.52 4.21
CA SER A 258 10.04 7.97 4.34
C SER A 258 11.14 9.01 4.13
N SER A 259 10.84 10.08 3.38
CA SER A 259 11.74 11.21 3.20
C SER A 259 11.63 12.27 4.30
N ALA A 260 10.58 12.21 5.12
CA ALA A 260 10.23 13.23 6.11
C ALA A 260 10.57 12.84 7.55
N VAL A 261 10.73 11.55 7.83
CA VAL A 261 11.02 10.99 9.16
C VAL A 261 12.00 9.81 9.07
N ASP A 262 12.72 9.55 10.16
CA ASP A 262 13.68 8.44 10.23
C ASP A 262 13.07 7.11 10.70
N VAL A 263 11.84 7.14 11.26
CA VAL A 263 11.17 5.93 11.76
C VAL A 263 10.74 5.03 10.59
N PRO A 264 10.84 3.70 10.73
CA PRO A 264 10.43 2.74 9.70
C PRO A 264 8.98 2.91 9.23
N VAL A 265 8.73 2.64 7.94
CA VAL A 265 7.41 2.78 7.31
C VAL A 265 6.86 1.42 6.86
N TYR A 266 5.60 1.14 7.20
CA TYR A 266 4.85 -0.02 6.74
C TYR A 266 3.98 0.43 5.57
N GLY A 267 4.26 -0.07 4.36
CA GLY A 267 3.55 0.31 3.14
C GLY A 267 2.21 -0.43 2.98
N ILE A 268 1.15 0.29 2.64
CA ILE A 268 -0.21 -0.24 2.49
C ILE A 268 -0.91 0.48 1.33
N GLY A 269 -1.55 -0.29 0.44
CA GLY A 269 -2.44 0.25 -0.58
C GLY A 269 -2.26 -0.40 -1.95
N GLY A 270 -3.22 -1.23 -2.36
CA GLY A 270 -3.24 -1.80 -3.71
C GLY A 270 -2.14 -2.81 -4.05
N ILE A 271 -1.46 -3.34 -3.03
CA ILE A 271 -0.42 -4.37 -3.19
C ILE A 271 -1.08 -5.72 -3.44
N GLY A 272 -0.77 -6.35 -4.58
CA GLY A 272 -1.26 -7.69 -4.92
C GLY A 272 -0.20 -8.65 -5.46
N THR A 273 1.02 -8.14 -5.72
CA THR A 273 2.12 -8.91 -6.28
C THR A 273 3.44 -8.60 -5.57
N TRP A 274 4.48 -9.40 -5.85
CA TRP A 274 5.83 -9.11 -5.34
C TRP A 274 6.43 -7.86 -5.97
N GLN A 275 6.07 -7.53 -7.21
CA GLN A 275 6.52 -6.31 -7.89
C GLN A 275 5.98 -5.08 -7.16
N ASP A 276 4.70 -5.09 -6.80
CA ASP A 276 4.10 -4.02 -6.02
C ASP A 276 4.84 -3.83 -4.69
N ALA A 277 5.19 -4.92 -4.01
CA ALA A 277 5.93 -4.85 -2.76
C ALA A 277 7.35 -4.28 -2.95
N ILE A 278 8.06 -4.67 -4.01
CA ILE A 278 9.35 -4.08 -4.35
C ILE A 278 9.23 -2.59 -4.64
N GLU A 279 8.18 -2.14 -5.33
CA GLU A 279 7.94 -0.71 -5.55
C GLU A 279 7.74 0.04 -4.22
N TYR A 280 6.94 -0.50 -3.31
CA TYR A 280 6.75 0.07 -1.97
C TYR A 280 8.05 0.13 -1.16
N ILE A 281 8.84 -0.93 -1.20
CA ILE A 281 10.14 -0.97 -0.52
C ILE A 281 11.09 0.07 -1.14
N ALA A 282 11.15 0.14 -2.48
CA ALA A 282 11.98 1.10 -3.19
C ALA A 282 11.63 2.56 -2.86
N VAL A 283 10.36 2.87 -2.56
CA VAL A 283 9.94 4.22 -2.11
C VAL A 283 10.03 4.40 -0.58
N GLY A 284 10.49 3.41 0.18
CA GLY A 284 10.88 3.57 1.59
C GLY A 284 10.07 2.75 2.60
N ALA A 285 9.24 1.81 2.17
CA ALA A 285 8.63 0.85 3.10
C ALA A 285 9.64 -0.21 3.57
N SER A 286 9.63 -0.55 4.85
CA SER A 286 10.39 -1.67 5.40
C SER A 286 9.66 -3.00 5.20
N VAL A 287 8.33 -2.99 5.37
CA VAL A 287 7.42 -4.12 5.17
C VAL A 287 6.12 -3.63 4.54
N VAL A 288 5.29 -4.55 4.05
CA VAL A 288 4.05 -4.24 3.35
C VAL A 288 2.84 -4.95 3.96
N GLN A 289 1.72 -4.22 4.12
CA GLN A 289 0.44 -4.80 4.52
C GLN A 289 -0.50 -4.97 3.33
N ILE A 290 -1.16 -6.13 3.26
CA ILE A 290 -2.04 -6.55 2.15
C ILE A 290 -3.45 -6.83 2.70
N CYS A 291 -4.46 -6.36 1.96
CA CYS A 291 -5.88 -6.56 2.31
C CYS A 291 -6.69 -7.00 1.09
N THR A 292 -6.94 -6.09 0.14
CA THR A 292 -7.88 -6.31 -0.96
C THR A 292 -7.48 -7.49 -1.85
N ALA A 293 -6.19 -7.68 -2.11
CA ALA A 293 -5.72 -8.86 -2.85
C ALA A 293 -6.01 -10.16 -2.09
N ALA A 294 -5.82 -10.19 -0.77
CA ALA A 294 -6.16 -11.37 0.05
C ALA A 294 -7.68 -11.63 0.09
N MET A 295 -8.51 -10.58 0.00
CA MET A 295 -9.96 -10.72 -0.10
C MET A 295 -10.41 -11.27 -1.46
N LEU A 296 -9.75 -10.87 -2.54
CA LEU A 296 -10.10 -11.29 -3.90
C LEU A 296 -9.57 -12.68 -4.25
N GLU A 297 -8.34 -12.98 -3.84
CA GLU A 297 -7.57 -14.13 -4.33
C GLU A 297 -7.30 -15.17 -3.23
N GLY A 298 -7.67 -14.88 -1.97
CA GLY A 298 -7.40 -15.73 -0.81
C GLY A 298 -5.97 -15.62 -0.28
N PHE A 299 -5.70 -16.26 0.86
CA PHE A 299 -4.38 -16.18 1.52
C PHE A 299 -3.26 -16.87 0.75
N GLN A 300 -3.58 -17.72 -0.23
CA GLN A 300 -2.58 -18.42 -1.04
C GLN A 300 -1.75 -17.50 -1.93
N ILE A 301 -2.16 -16.24 -2.15
CA ILE A 301 -1.37 -15.26 -2.92
C ILE A 301 0.04 -15.05 -2.38
N ILE A 302 0.26 -15.34 -1.09
CA ILE A 302 1.57 -15.25 -0.48
C ILE A 302 2.61 -16.13 -1.17
N LYS A 303 2.20 -17.30 -1.70
CA LYS A 303 3.12 -18.26 -2.33
C LYS A 303 3.85 -17.68 -3.55
N PRO A 304 3.16 -17.20 -4.61
CA PRO A 304 3.84 -16.55 -5.73
C PRO A 304 4.55 -15.26 -5.32
N MET A 305 4.09 -14.56 -4.28
CA MET A 305 4.76 -13.35 -3.79
C MET A 305 6.13 -13.67 -3.16
N LEU A 306 6.22 -14.70 -2.32
CA LEU A 306 7.48 -15.14 -1.73
C LEU A 306 8.48 -15.63 -2.79
N VAL A 307 8.01 -16.46 -3.72
CA VAL A 307 8.86 -17.00 -4.80
C VAL A 307 9.38 -15.86 -5.69
N GLY A 308 8.48 -14.98 -6.15
CA GLY A 308 8.87 -13.89 -7.02
C GLY A 308 9.81 -12.89 -6.36
N LEU A 309 9.64 -12.60 -5.06
CA LEU A 309 10.56 -11.76 -4.30
C LEU A 309 11.97 -12.36 -4.24
N LYS A 310 12.07 -13.66 -3.91
CA LYS A 310 13.34 -14.39 -3.84
C LYS A 310 14.06 -14.42 -5.18
N VAL A 311 13.34 -14.76 -6.25
CA VAL A 311 13.88 -14.77 -7.62
C VAL A 311 14.38 -13.38 -8.02
N TYR A 312 13.59 -12.33 -7.76
CA TYR A 312 13.99 -10.96 -8.06
C TYR A 312 15.27 -10.57 -7.30
N MET A 313 15.34 -10.85 -6.00
CA MET A 313 16.54 -10.55 -5.20
C MET A 313 17.77 -11.30 -5.72
N GLN A 314 17.63 -12.57 -6.07
CA GLN A 314 18.72 -13.37 -6.63
C GLN A 314 19.19 -12.83 -8.00
N GLU A 315 18.26 -12.55 -8.92
CA GLU A 315 18.56 -12.01 -10.25
C GLU A 315 19.23 -10.63 -10.18
N LYS A 316 18.81 -9.80 -9.23
CA LYS A 316 19.36 -8.45 -9.00
C LYS A 316 20.53 -8.42 -8.04
N LYS A 317 20.95 -9.57 -7.49
CA LYS A 317 22.01 -9.69 -6.47
C LYS A 317 21.77 -8.79 -5.25
N ILE A 318 20.50 -8.67 -4.84
CA ILE A 318 20.11 -7.93 -3.64
C ILE A 318 20.26 -8.87 -2.44
N GLU A 319 21.20 -8.56 -1.56
CA GLU A 319 21.46 -9.40 -0.37
C GLU A 319 20.44 -9.17 0.75
N LYS A 320 19.97 -7.93 0.92
CA LYS A 320 18.97 -7.55 1.92
C LYS A 320 17.97 -6.55 1.35
N LEU A 321 16.70 -6.66 1.74
CA LEU A 321 15.66 -5.72 1.32
C LEU A 321 15.96 -4.27 1.77
N SER A 322 16.63 -4.11 2.92
CA SER A 322 17.08 -2.80 3.39
C SER A 322 18.03 -2.09 2.42
N ASN A 323 18.77 -2.83 1.58
CA ASN A 323 19.67 -2.24 0.59
C ASN A 323 18.93 -1.43 -0.47
N ILE A 324 17.69 -1.80 -0.80
CA ILE A 324 16.88 -1.11 -1.81
C ILE A 324 15.85 -0.15 -1.20
N CYS A 325 15.70 -0.17 0.13
CA CYS A 325 14.71 0.65 0.82
C CYS A 325 14.96 2.15 0.58
N GLY A 326 13.96 2.83 0.03
CA GLY A 326 13.98 4.28 -0.19
C GLY A 326 14.88 4.77 -1.34
N ILE A 327 15.54 3.89 -2.11
CA ILE A 327 16.38 4.29 -3.26
C ILE A 327 15.58 5.11 -4.28
N ALA A 328 14.34 4.72 -4.56
CA ALA A 328 13.49 5.43 -5.52
C ALA A 328 13.02 6.79 -4.97
N ALA A 329 12.70 6.87 -3.67
CA ALA A 329 12.33 8.13 -3.03
C ALA A 329 13.47 9.18 -3.12
N LYS A 330 14.72 8.76 -2.94
CA LYS A 330 15.91 9.64 -3.09
C LYS A 330 16.12 10.17 -4.52
N LYS A 331 15.52 9.53 -5.52
CA LYS A 331 15.57 9.98 -6.93
C LYS A 331 14.46 10.99 -7.26
N MET A 332 13.53 11.25 -6.33
CA MET A 332 12.48 12.25 -6.50
C MET A 332 13.05 13.65 -6.26
N THR A 333 12.59 14.60 -7.06
CA THR A 333 12.96 16.01 -6.94
C THR A 333 11.79 16.89 -7.36
N SER A 334 11.89 18.20 -7.16
CA SER A 334 10.87 19.13 -7.64
C SER A 334 10.84 19.19 -9.17
N HIS A 335 9.68 19.53 -9.74
CA HIS A 335 9.53 19.70 -11.18
C HIS A 335 10.54 20.71 -11.79
N THR A 336 10.89 21.75 -11.03
CA THR A 336 11.87 22.77 -11.43
C THR A 336 13.30 22.23 -11.53
N ASN A 337 13.62 21.16 -10.80
CA ASN A 337 14.96 20.57 -10.76
C ASN A 337 15.17 19.46 -11.78
N LEU A 338 14.13 19.03 -12.49
CA LEU A 338 14.26 18.06 -13.58
C LEU A 338 15.02 18.70 -14.76
N SER A 339 16.03 18.01 -15.30
CA SER A 339 16.86 18.54 -16.40
C SER A 339 16.00 18.91 -17.62
N ARG A 340 16.20 20.13 -18.14
CA ARG A 340 15.63 20.57 -19.43
C ARG A 340 16.56 20.30 -20.61
N GLU A 341 17.82 19.95 -20.34
CA GLU A 341 18.80 19.57 -21.34
C GLU A 341 18.58 18.11 -21.81
N TYR A 342 18.06 17.27 -20.92
CA TYR A 342 17.67 15.91 -21.25
C TYR A 342 16.41 15.91 -22.11
N THR A 343 16.57 15.61 -23.40
CA THR A 343 15.46 15.51 -24.35
C THR A 343 15.35 14.08 -24.88
N ALA A 344 14.14 13.53 -24.82
CA ALA A 344 13.82 12.21 -25.36
C ALA A 344 12.74 12.33 -26.43
N LYS A 345 12.89 11.62 -27.54
CA LYS A 345 11.94 11.58 -28.66
C LYS A 345 11.44 10.16 -28.87
N ALA A 346 10.20 10.02 -29.33
CA ALA A 346 9.62 8.72 -29.61
C ALA A 346 10.30 8.09 -30.84
N LYS A 347 10.63 6.80 -30.75
CA LYS A 347 11.19 6.03 -31.86
C LYS A 347 10.58 4.64 -31.90
N LEU A 348 10.32 4.13 -33.11
CA LEU A 348 9.97 2.73 -33.30
C LEU A 348 11.20 1.83 -33.08
N THR A 349 11.05 0.78 -32.28
CA THR A 349 12.05 -0.29 -32.15
C THR A 349 11.99 -1.24 -33.34
N THR A 350 10.77 -1.60 -33.75
CA THR A 350 10.49 -2.42 -34.92
C THR A 350 9.13 -2.06 -35.50
N SER A 351 9.01 -2.00 -36.82
CA SER A 351 7.71 -1.84 -37.48
C SER A 351 7.02 -3.19 -37.72
N ALA A 352 7.74 -4.31 -37.62
CA ALA A 352 7.23 -5.64 -37.98
C ALA A 352 6.14 -6.15 -37.02
N GLU A 353 6.22 -5.78 -35.75
CA GLU A 353 5.26 -6.18 -34.72
C GLU A 353 4.07 -5.21 -34.59
N CYS A 354 4.04 -4.16 -35.42
CA CYS A 354 2.95 -3.21 -35.43
C CYS A 354 1.67 -3.89 -35.94
N ILE A 355 0.66 -3.94 -35.08
CA ILE A 355 -0.69 -4.45 -35.43
C ILE A 355 -1.62 -3.35 -35.99
N PHE A 356 -1.06 -2.18 -36.32
CA PHE A 356 -1.79 -1.03 -36.86
C PHE A 356 -3.09 -0.67 -36.11
N CYS A 357 -3.10 -0.77 -34.78
CA CYS A 357 -4.28 -0.45 -33.95
C CYS A 357 -4.57 1.06 -33.82
N GLN A 358 -3.74 1.91 -34.42
CA GLN A 358 -3.86 3.38 -34.48
C GLN A 358 -3.88 4.13 -33.13
N LYS A 359 -3.79 3.45 -31.98
CA LYS A 359 -3.79 4.12 -30.66
C LYS A 359 -2.71 5.20 -30.50
N CYS A 360 -1.50 4.94 -30.99
CA CYS A 360 -0.41 5.91 -30.95
C CYS A 360 -0.66 7.11 -31.88
N LEU A 361 -1.28 6.88 -33.05
CA LEU A 361 -1.67 7.90 -34.01
C LEU A 361 -2.71 8.84 -33.38
N ILE A 362 -3.80 8.27 -32.85
CA ILE A 362 -4.87 9.01 -32.15
C ILE A 362 -4.26 9.80 -30.99
N ALA A 363 -3.50 9.15 -30.12
CA ALA A 363 -2.90 9.80 -28.96
C ALA A 363 -1.98 10.97 -29.33
N CYS A 364 -1.23 10.87 -30.41
CA CYS A 364 -0.33 11.95 -30.82
C CYS A 364 -1.06 13.09 -31.54
N ASN A 365 -2.05 12.77 -32.38
CA ASN A 365 -2.66 13.77 -33.27
C ASN A 365 -3.87 14.46 -32.64
N GLU A 366 -4.54 13.83 -31.68
CA GLU A 366 -5.72 14.39 -31.01
C GLU A 366 -5.41 14.86 -29.57
N SER A 367 -4.31 14.37 -28.98
CA SER A 367 -3.96 14.65 -27.58
C SER A 367 -2.46 14.97 -27.38
N GLY A 368 -1.73 15.26 -28.46
CA GLY A 368 -0.29 15.47 -28.44
C GLY A 368 0.14 16.59 -29.38
N TYR A 369 1.09 16.28 -30.26
CA TYR A 369 1.80 17.27 -31.08
C TYR A 369 1.76 16.97 -32.59
N GLY A 370 0.89 16.06 -33.05
CA GLY A 370 0.73 15.80 -34.49
C GLY A 370 1.95 15.18 -35.16
N ALA A 371 2.79 14.48 -34.39
CA ALA A 371 4.09 13.97 -34.83
C ALA A 371 4.06 12.54 -35.39
N ILE A 372 2.88 11.95 -35.54
CA ILE A 372 2.74 10.57 -36.01
C ILE A 372 1.85 10.54 -37.24
N GLU A 373 2.32 9.88 -38.30
CA GLU A 373 1.61 9.71 -39.56
C GLU A 373 1.40 8.23 -39.88
N ALA A 374 0.32 7.94 -40.61
CA ALA A 374 0.05 6.62 -41.14
C ALA A 374 0.34 6.61 -42.64
N VAL A 375 1.33 5.81 -43.06
CA VAL A 375 1.74 5.66 -44.46
C VAL A 375 1.75 4.17 -44.79
N ASN A 376 1.00 3.75 -45.81
CA ASN A 376 0.93 2.34 -46.26
C ASN A 376 0.66 1.33 -45.12
N HIS A 377 -0.33 1.62 -44.27
CA HIS A 377 -0.66 0.81 -43.08
C HIS A 377 0.50 0.62 -42.09
N LYS A 378 1.45 1.56 -42.09
CA LYS A 378 2.55 1.63 -41.12
C LYS A 378 2.54 2.98 -40.46
N ILE A 379 3.03 3.00 -39.22
CA ILE A 379 3.20 4.22 -38.46
C ILE A 379 4.59 4.79 -38.74
N GLN A 380 4.67 6.09 -38.98
CA GLN A 380 5.91 6.86 -39.06
C GLN A 380 5.88 7.96 -38.01
N ILE A 381 7.03 8.23 -37.41
CA ILE A 381 7.18 9.27 -36.38
C ILE A 381 8.08 10.36 -36.95
N ASP A 382 7.53 11.56 -37.07
CA ASP A 382 8.28 12.77 -37.37
C ASP A 382 9.01 13.21 -36.09
N VAL A 383 10.33 13.00 -36.06
CA VAL A 383 11.16 13.24 -34.87
C VAL A 383 11.28 14.74 -34.59
N ASP A 384 11.19 15.58 -35.62
CA ASP A 384 11.32 17.03 -35.49
C ASP A 384 10.04 17.64 -34.90
N LYS A 385 8.87 17.10 -35.25
CA LYS A 385 7.59 17.47 -34.61
C LYS A 385 7.36 16.82 -33.24
N CYS A 386 8.04 15.71 -32.94
CA CYS A 386 7.84 14.99 -31.69
C CYS A 386 8.28 15.85 -30.51
N ASP A 387 7.40 16.19 -29.57
CA ASP A 387 7.79 16.96 -28.37
C ASP A 387 8.56 16.08 -27.35
N GLY A 388 8.19 14.80 -27.24
CA GLY A 388 8.80 13.88 -26.28
C GLY A 388 7.90 13.50 -25.10
N CYS A 389 6.60 13.80 -25.15
CA CYS A 389 5.65 13.58 -24.04
C CYS A 389 5.41 12.11 -23.63
N SER A 390 5.98 11.14 -24.36
CA SER A 390 5.87 9.69 -24.15
C SER A 390 4.51 9.02 -24.33
N LEU A 391 3.41 9.76 -24.49
CA LEU A 391 2.04 9.21 -24.54
C LEU A 391 1.88 8.07 -25.56
N CYS A 392 2.43 8.22 -26.77
CA CYS A 392 2.36 7.20 -27.82
C CYS A 392 3.04 5.87 -27.43
N SER A 393 4.11 5.92 -26.62
CA SER A 393 4.80 4.73 -26.11
C SER A 393 3.95 3.99 -25.08
N LEU A 394 3.26 4.72 -24.21
CA LEU A 394 2.46 4.18 -23.11
C LEU A 394 1.14 3.54 -23.58
N VAL A 395 0.54 4.05 -24.67
CA VAL A 395 -0.70 3.49 -25.22
C VAL A 395 -0.48 2.34 -26.22
N CYS A 396 0.76 2.09 -26.63
CA CYS A 396 1.08 1.06 -27.61
C CYS A 396 0.97 -0.35 -26.98
N PRO A 397 -0.01 -1.19 -27.39
CA PRO A 397 -0.21 -2.50 -26.76
C PRO A 397 0.90 -3.51 -27.07
N LYS A 398 1.73 -3.23 -28.08
CA LYS A 398 2.89 -4.04 -28.46
C LYS A 398 4.21 -3.47 -27.92
N GLN A 399 4.17 -2.30 -27.27
CA GLN A 399 5.36 -1.62 -26.71
C GLN A 399 6.51 -1.44 -27.72
N ILE A 400 6.19 -1.25 -29.00
CA ILE A 400 7.16 -1.07 -30.10
C ILE A 400 7.63 0.38 -30.28
N ILE A 401 7.09 1.32 -29.49
CA ILE A 401 7.51 2.72 -29.48
C ILE A 401 8.24 2.95 -28.15
N VAL A 402 9.47 3.44 -28.21
CA VAL A 402 10.31 3.75 -27.04
C VAL A 402 10.75 5.20 -27.06
N MET A 403 11.07 5.75 -25.90
CA MET A 403 11.67 7.07 -25.79
C MET A 403 13.18 6.95 -25.91
N LYS A 404 13.78 7.60 -26.92
CA LYS A 404 15.24 7.65 -27.12
C LYS A 404 15.76 9.05 -26.89
N THR A 405 16.90 9.16 -26.23
CA THR A 405 17.56 10.44 -25.98
C THR A 405 18.46 10.83 -27.14
N SER A 406 18.63 12.14 -27.35
CA SER A 406 19.65 12.72 -28.24
C SER A 406 21.05 12.59 -27.63
N TYR A 407 21.16 12.68 -26.30
CA TYR A 407 22.37 12.41 -25.53
C TYR A 407 22.34 10.99 -24.98
N TYR A 408 22.84 10.04 -25.76
CA TYR A 408 23.17 8.70 -25.26
C TYR A 408 24.70 8.58 -25.22
N LYS A 409 25.31 8.87 -24.07
CA LYS A 409 26.65 8.33 -23.78
C LYS A 409 26.42 6.88 -23.32
N PRO A 410 26.91 5.85 -24.04
CA PRO A 410 26.63 4.44 -23.73
C PRO A 410 27.20 3.90 -22.41
N THR A 411 27.69 4.74 -21.50
CA THR A 411 28.55 4.30 -20.39
C THR A 411 27.86 4.17 -19.04
N GLU A 412 26.62 4.62 -18.89
CA GLU A 412 25.87 4.43 -17.64
C GLU A 412 24.54 3.73 -17.92
N ASP A 413 24.56 2.40 -17.84
CA ASP A 413 23.34 1.61 -17.70
C ASP A 413 22.65 2.09 -16.41
N LEU A 414 21.44 2.65 -16.53
CA LEU A 414 20.61 3.06 -15.39
C LEU A 414 20.36 1.91 -14.39
N ARG A 415 20.64 0.66 -14.78
CA ARG A 415 20.65 -0.53 -13.91
C ARG A 415 21.81 -0.57 -12.91
N ASN A 416 22.86 0.21 -13.09
CA ASN A 416 24.05 0.24 -12.22
C ASN A 416 23.98 1.32 -11.13
N ILE A 417 22.80 1.92 -10.89
CA ILE A 417 22.57 2.86 -9.77
C ILE A 417 21.84 2.16 -8.63
N VAL A 418 22.28 0.94 -8.29
CA VAL A 418 21.91 0.20 -7.09
C VAL A 418 23.19 -0.24 -6.41
#